data_AF-A0AAQ4NV81-F1
#
_entry.id   AF-A0AAQ4NV81-F1
#
_cell.length_a   1.000
_cell.length_b   1.000
_cell.length_c   1.000
_cell.angle_alpha   90.00
_cell.angle_beta   90.00
_cell.angle_gamma   90.00
#
_symmetry.space_group_name_H-M   'P 1'
#
loop_
_entity.id
_entity.type
_entity.pdbx_description
1 polymer ?
#
loop_
_entity_poly.entity_id
_entity_poly.type
_entity_poly.pdbx_seq_one_letter_code
_entity_poly.pdbx_strand_id
1 'polypeptide(L)'
;MSEEETLRDGRLSFNYIPSGKQLPRTPPLTSVKKQLDFCNEDSNEGLQQSAEAGGRGQDDDNQNTTFDFNAFGTKPEAEEPNSMLTGMKGYQLTQTDLEFMEKIRAEKLLKKLQGDLEEVQRSLKKEMMPLELASASKKKAEAELQKFPSCEELTEWVKLVLKMTSPSAETTDLDAKSLLAMVTVNNIHRAQEEKRRELTRMEKMVANKKSIELLKYKSAPRKQQRSKRKTRRRNCKPLKDQCGAEGKEGQKLLNP
;
A
#
# COMPACT_ATOMS: atom_id res chain seq x y z
N MET A 1 -40.61 -7.21 56.31
CA MET A 1 -40.97 -6.28 57.38
C MET A 1 -40.61 -6.96 58.68
N SER A 2 -39.79 -6.46 59.58
CA SER A 2 -38.83 -5.36 59.69
C SER A 2 -38.00 -5.78 60.93
N GLU A 3 -36.68 -5.65 60.89
CA GLU A 3 -35.88 -4.84 61.85
C GLU A 3 -36.04 -5.31 63.31
N GLU A 4 -35.02 -5.86 63.99
CA GLU A 4 -33.91 -5.13 64.62
C GLU A 4 -32.88 -6.18 65.08
N GLU A 5 -31.60 -6.06 64.77
CA GLU A 5 -30.58 -5.17 65.34
C GLU A 5 -29.74 -5.89 66.41
N THR A 6 -28.47 -6.06 66.06
CA THR A 6 -27.40 -6.65 66.86
C THR A 6 -26.91 -5.65 67.92
N LEU A 7 -26.73 -6.08 69.17
CA LEU A 7 -25.77 -5.42 70.06
C LEU A 7 -24.86 -6.45 70.76
N ARG A 8 -23.59 -6.36 70.38
CA ARG A 8 -22.43 -6.90 71.10
C ARG A 8 -22.28 -6.21 72.44
N ASP A 9 -21.97 -6.99 73.48
CA ASP A 9 -20.82 -6.78 74.37
C ASP A 9 -20.73 -7.97 75.33
N GLY A 10 -19.61 -8.60 75.67
CA GLY A 10 -18.21 -8.38 75.38
C GLY A 10 -17.48 -9.38 76.28
N ARG A 11 -16.77 -10.36 75.72
CA ARG A 11 -15.83 -11.21 76.47
C ARG A 11 -14.65 -11.60 75.58
N LEU A 12 -13.53 -10.93 75.85
CA LEU A 12 -12.14 -11.41 75.78
C LEU A 12 -11.91 -12.65 74.90
N SER A 13 -11.35 -12.44 73.72
CA SER A 13 -10.71 -13.49 72.94
C SER A 13 -9.28 -13.03 72.63
N PHE A 14 -8.37 -13.37 73.54
CA PHE A 14 -6.95 -13.31 73.30
C PHE A 14 -6.62 -14.27 72.16
N ASN A 15 -5.81 -13.80 71.19
CA ASN A 15 -5.27 -14.63 70.11
C ASN A 15 -4.45 -15.78 70.72
N TYR A 16 -5.08 -16.95 70.85
CA TYR A 16 -4.44 -18.15 71.40
C TYR A 16 -3.73 -18.89 70.27
N ILE A 17 -2.42 -18.67 70.14
CA ILE A 17 -1.57 -19.52 69.29
C ILE A 17 -1.44 -20.87 70.02
N PRO A 18 -1.87 -22.00 69.44
CA PRO A 18 -1.66 -23.29 70.07
C PRO A 18 -0.16 -23.54 70.19
N SER A 19 0.36 -23.61 71.41
CA SER A 19 1.73 -24.06 71.63
C SER A 19 1.81 -25.55 71.28
N GLY A 20 2.19 -25.85 70.04
CA GLY A 20 2.51 -27.20 69.62
C GLY A 20 3.51 -27.83 70.59
N LYS A 21 3.41 -29.14 70.80
CA LYS A 21 4.28 -29.88 71.71
C LYS A 21 5.75 -29.62 71.34
N GLN A 22 6.47 -28.92 72.21
CA GLN A 22 7.90 -28.71 72.05
C GLN A 22 8.61 -30.06 72.20
N LEU A 23 9.18 -30.56 71.10
CA LEU A 23 10.01 -31.76 71.15
C LEU A 23 11.18 -31.52 72.12
N PRO A 24 11.59 -32.51 72.92
CA PRO A 24 12.75 -32.37 73.80
C PRO A 24 13.97 -32.03 72.94
N ARG A 25 14.49 -30.81 73.09
CA ARG A 25 15.74 -30.40 72.44
C ARG A 25 16.88 -31.07 73.21
N THR A 26 17.68 -31.86 72.50
CA THR A 26 18.98 -32.29 73.02
C THR A 26 19.89 -31.06 73.17
N PRO A 27 20.51 -30.83 74.33
CA PRO A 27 21.49 -29.76 74.47
C PRO A 27 22.69 -30.02 73.54
N PRO A 28 23.27 -28.98 72.93
CA PRO A 28 24.42 -29.13 72.04
C PRO A 28 25.60 -29.73 72.81
N LEU A 29 26.16 -30.83 72.30
CA LEU A 29 27.37 -31.45 72.84
C LEU A 29 28.52 -30.44 72.70
N THR A 30 29.07 -29.98 73.82
CA THR A 30 30.10 -28.93 73.89
C THR A 30 31.51 -29.39 73.48
N SER A 31 31.64 -30.48 72.70
CA SER A 31 32.95 -31.03 72.34
C SER A 31 33.07 -31.58 70.92
N VAL A 32 32.37 -30.98 69.94
CA VAL A 32 32.65 -31.24 68.52
C VAL A 32 33.03 -29.93 67.83
N LYS A 33 34.32 -29.59 67.86
CA LYS A 33 34.91 -28.65 66.90
C LYS A 33 34.96 -29.36 65.54
N LYS A 34 33.87 -29.30 64.77
CA LYS A 34 33.93 -29.56 63.33
C LYS A 34 34.52 -28.30 62.69
N GLN A 35 35.81 -28.35 62.40
CA GLN A 35 36.48 -27.41 61.51
C GLN A 35 35.90 -27.64 60.11
N LEU A 36 35.17 -26.64 59.59
CA LEU A 36 34.76 -26.60 58.19
C LEU A 36 35.92 -25.96 57.43
N ASP A 37 36.75 -26.79 56.80
CA ASP A 37 37.75 -26.30 55.86
C ASP A 37 37.04 -25.98 54.54
N PHE A 38 36.91 -24.70 54.24
CA PHE A 38 36.52 -24.24 52.92
C PHE A 38 37.78 -24.25 52.04
N CYS A 39 37.99 -25.32 51.29
CA CYS A 39 38.94 -25.28 50.17
C CYS A 39 38.32 -24.43 49.06
N ASN A 40 38.73 -23.16 48.99
CA ASN A 40 38.63 -22.33 47.79
C ASN A 40 39.76 -22.77 46.85
N GLU A 41 39.41 -23.36 45.71
CA GLU A 41 40.36 -23.60 44.62
C GLU A 41 39.99 -22.66 43.46
N ASP A 42 40.38 -21.39 43.60
CA ASP A 42 40.55 -20.46 42.49
C ASP A 42 41.96 -19.88 42.62
N SER A 43 42.94 -20.61 42.07
CA SER A 43 44.28 -20.08 41.81
C SER A 43 44.18 -19.04 40.71
N ASN A 44 44.14 -17.77 41.10
CA ASN A 44 44.30 -16.65 40.18
C ASN A 44 45.75 -16.18 40.22
N GLU A 45 46.56 -16.69 39.29
CA GLU A 45 47.91 -16.18 39.04
C GLU A 45 47.78 -14.94 38.14
N GLY A 46 47.91 -13.77 38.76
CA GLY A 46 47.95 -12.50 38.06
C GLY A 46 49.27 -12.31 37.32
N LEU A 47 49.22 -12.22 35.99
CA LEU A 47 50.23 -11.54 35.19
C LEU A 47 49.61 -10.30 34.54
N GLN A 48 50.08 -9.15 35.02
CA GLN A 48 49.73 -7.82 34.53
C GLN A 48 50.23 -7.64 33.09
N GLN A 49 49.35 -7.24 32.17
CA GLN A 49 49.74 -6.62 30.91
C GLN A 49 49.34 -5.14 30.90
N SER A 50 50.34 -4.35 30.51
CA SER A 50 50.35 -2.89 30.42
C SER A 50 49.29 -2.37 29.45
N ALA A 51 48.70 -1.24 29.80
CA ALA A 51 47.82 -0.47 28.93
C ALA A 51 48.62 0.20 27.81
N GLU A 52 48.18 0.04 26.56
CA GLU A 52 48.43 0.98 25.48
C GLU A 52 47.12 1.29 24.75
N ALA A 53 46.91 2.58 24.52
CA ALA A 53 45.74 3.15 23.87
C ALA A 53 45.98 3.29 22.36
N GLY A 54 44.93 3.05 21.55
CA GLY A 54 44.85 3.61 20.20
C GLY A 54 44.02 2.83 19.18
N GLY A 55 43.16 3.54 18.43
CA GLY A 55 42.57 3.11 17.14
C GLY A 55 41.09 2.75 17.21
N ARG A 56 40.15 3.69 17.03
CA ARG A 56 39.52 4.09 15.74
C ARG A 56 38.98 2.92 14.90
N GLY A 57 37.65 2.74 15.00
CA GLY A 57 36.71 2.64 13.87
C GLY A 57 36.77 1.42 12.95
N GLN A 58 35.70 0.64 12.93
CA GLN A 58 35.02 0.29 11.67
C GLN A 58 33.64 -0.31 11.95
N ASP A 59 32.64 0.36 11.40
CA ASP A 59 31.31 -0.17 11.13
C ASP A 59 31.45 -1.34 10.14
N ASP A 60 30.84 -2.47 10.47
CA ASP A 60 30.32 -3.43 9.49
C ASP A 60 29.16 -4.18 10.16
N ASP A 61 28.01 -3.50 10.16
CA ASP A 61 26.73 -4.05 10.59
C ASP A 61 26.12 -4.80 9.40
N ASN A 62 26.50 -6.07 9.25
CA ASN A 62 25.83 -6.99 8.34
C ASN A 62 25.68 -8.36 9.01
N GLN A 63 24.79 -8.43 9.99
CA GLN A 63 24.26 -9.71 10.43
C GLN A 63 22.92 -9.95 9.74
N ASN A 64 22.99 -10.69 8.63
CA ASN A 64 21.89 -11.56 8.20
C ASN A 64 21.55 -12.48 9.38
N THR A 65 20.63 -12.06 10.25
CA THR A 65 19.96 -12.94 11.20
C THR A 65 19.01 -13.84 10.44
N THR A 66 19.56 -14.85 9.79
CA THR A 66 18.85 -16.10 9.52
C THR A 66 18.38 -16.61 10.87
N PHE A 67 17.09 -16.45 11.15
CA PHE A 67 16.43 -17.05 12.31
C PHE A 67 16.47 -18.57 12.10
N ASP A 68 17.52 -19.19 12.62
CA ASP A 68 17.65 -20.63 12.66
C ASP A 68 16.77 -21.15 13.80
N PHE A 69 15.61 -21.70 13.43
CA PHE A 69 14.66 -22.32 14.36
C PHE A 69 15.28 -23.53 15.10
N ASN A 70 16.45 -24.01 14.66
CA ASN A 70 17.18 -25.12 15.29
C ASN A 70 18.36 -24.66 16.17
N ALA A 71 18.63 -23.36 16.33
CA ALA A 71 19.73 -22.87 17.17
C ALA A 71 19.40 -22.83 18.67
N PHE A 72 18.18 -23.21 19.08
CA PHE A 72 17.96 -23.67 20.45
C PHE A 72 18.42 -25.11 20.52
N GLY A 73 19.76 -25.26 20.57
CA GLY A 73 20.41 -26.33 21.30
C GLY A 73 19.99 -26.25 22.75
N THR A 74 18.72 -26.58 22.99
CA THR A 74 18.21 -27.04 24.26
C THR A 74 19.01 -28.31 24.46
N LYS A 75 20.19 -28.19 25.06
CA LYS A 75 20.65 -29.25 25.96
C LYS A 75 19.39 -29.60 26.74
N PRO A 76 18.88 -30.84 26.65
CA PRO A 76 17.86 -31.23 27.58
C PRO A 76 18.56 -31.07 28.93
N GLU A 77 18.32 -29.94 29.59
CA GLU A 77 18.40 -29.86 31.01
C GLU A 77 17.29 -30.79 31.43
N ALA A 78 17.63 -32.08 31.44
CA ALA A 78 16.95 -33.07 32.20
C ALA A 78 17.12 -32.56 33.63
N GLU A 79 16.26 -31.62 34.03
CA GLU A 79 15.80 -31.52 35.40
C GLU A 79 15.19 -32.89 35.67
N GLU A 80 16.08 -33.80 36.03
CA GLU A 80 15.78 -35.16 36.42
C GLU A 80 14.66 -35.03 37.45
N PRO A 81 13.54 -35.76 37.31
CA PRO A 81 12.33 -35.53 38.11
C PRO A 81 12.57 -35.61 39.62
N ASN A 82 13.72 -36.14 40.02
CA ASN A 82 14.15 -36.30 41.40
C ASN A 82 14.99 -35.13 41.93
N SER A 83 15.36 -34.15 41.09
CA SER A 83 16.24 -33.01 41.43
C SER A 83 15.73 -32.24 42.66
N MET A 84 14.42 -31.96 42.75
CA MET A 84 13.83 -31.24 43.90
C MET A 84 13.87 -32.02 45.22
N LEU A 85 14.14 -33.33 45.17
CA LEU A 85 14.19 -34.24 46.31
C LEU A 85 15.57 -34.88 46.50
N THR A 86 16.59 -34.41 45.76
CA THR A 86 17.99 -34.86 45.88
C THR A 86 18.55 -34.44 47.24
N GLY A 87 18.28 -35.24 48.27
CA GLY A 87 18.66 -34.95 49.66
C GLY A 87 17.79 -35.66 50.68
N MET A 88 16.57 -36.06 50.32
CA MET A 88 15.69 -36.84 51.20
C MET A 88 15.97 -38.35 51.08
N LYS A 89 17.03 -38.80 51.75
CA LYS A 89 17.42 -40.22 51.77
C LYS A 89 16.32 -41.06 52.41
N GLY A 90 15.77 -42.03 51.68
CA GLY A 90 14.73 -42.95 52.14
C GLY A 90 13.28 -42.51 51.88
N TYR A 91 13.06 -41.35 51.27
CA TYR A 91 11.73 -40.97 50.78
C TYR A 91 11.39 -41.75 49.51
N GLN A 92 10.20 -42.33 49.45
CA GLN A 92 9.66 -42.96 48.24
C GLN A 92 8.59 -42.05 47.67
N LEU A 93 8.75 -41.66 46.40
CA LEU A 93 7.76 -40.89 45.67
C LEU A 93 6.43 -41.65 45.64
N THR A 94 5.39 -41.02 46.16
CA THR A 94 4.03 -41.53 46.00
C THR A 94 3.49 -41.14 44.62
N GLN A 95 2.45 -41.83 44.16
CA GLN A 95 1.78 -41.49 42.91
C GLN A 95 1.31 -40.01 42.89
N THR A 96 0.81 -39.51 44.02
CA THR A 96 0.40 -38.12 44.20
C THR A 96 1.55 -37.13 43.99
N ASP A 97 2.76 -37.48 44.44
CA ASP A 97 3.94 -36.62 44.28
C ASP A 97 4.35 -36.50 42.81
N LEU A 98 4.26 -37.60 42.04
CA LEU A 98 4.54 -37.61 40.61
C LEU A 98 3.58 -36.70 39.84
N GLU A 99 2.28 -36.81 40.14
CA GLU A 99 1.23 -35.97 39.56
C GLU A 99 1.43 -34.49 39.87
N PHE A 100 1.84 -34.17 41.11
CA PHE A 100 2.17 -32.80 41.49
C PHE A 100 3.35 -32.24 40.69
N MET A 101 4.44 -33.00 40.57
CA MET A 101 5.62 -32.56 39.80
C MET A 101 5.30 -32.42 38.31
N GLU A 102 4.48 -33.31 37.74
CA GLU A 102 4.00 -33.18 36.37
C GLU A 102 3.15 -31.93 36.20
N LYS A 103 2.20 -31.68 37.11
CA LYS A 103 1.35 -30.48 37.09
C LYS A 103 2.17 -29.19 37.14
N ILE A 104 3.16 -29.09 38.03
CA ILE A 104 4.02 -27.90 38.12
C ILE A 104 4.82 -27.69 36.83
N ARG A 105 5.32 -28.76 36.20
CA ARG A 105 6.01 -28.67 34.91
C ARG A 105 5.07 -28.22 33.80
N ALA A 106 3.87 -28.79 33.74
CA ALA A 106 2.85 -28.39 32.78
C ALA A 106 2.42 -26.93 32.96
N GLU A 107 2.21 -26.47 34.19
CA GLU A 107 1.87 -25.07 34.49
C GLU A 107 2.99 -24.10 34.10
N LYS A 108 4.27 -24.45 34.36
CA LYS A 108 5.42 -23.66 33.91
C LYS A 108 5.46 -23.56 32.38
N LEU A 109 5.27 -24.68 31.68
CA LEU A 109 5.25 -24.72 30.23
C LEU A 109 4.09 -23.90 29.66
N LEU A 110 2.90 -24.00 30.25
CA LEU A 110 1.72 -23.25 29.82
C LEU A 110 1.96 -21.74 29.94
N LYS A 111 2.52 -21.28 31.07
CA LYS A 111 2.88 -19.86 31.25
C LYS A 111 3.90 -19.39 30.22
N LYS A 112 4.91 -20.22 29.89
CA LYS A 112 5.89 -19.89 28.85
C LYS A 112 5.22 -19.74 27.49
N LEU A 113 4.44 -20.74 27.07
CA LEU A 113 3.74 -20.72 25.78
C LEU A 113 2.75 -19.57 25.67
N GLN A 114 2.10 -19.19 26.76
CA GLN A 114 1.23 -18.03 26.80
C GLN A 114 2.02 -16.72 26.58
N GLY A 115 3.18 -16.59 27.22
CA GLY A 115 4.10 -15.46 26.98
C GLY A 115 4.57 -15.40 25.53
N ASP A 116 5.02 -16.53 24.98
CA ASP A 116 5.48 -16.64 23.59
C ASP A 116 4.36 -16.25 22.60
N LEU A 117 3.12 -16.68 22.87
CA LEU A 117 1.95 -16.31 22.05
C LEU A 117 1.70 -14.80 22.06
N GLU A 118 1.76 -14.17 23.24
CA GLU A 118 1.59 -12.71 23.37
C GLU A 118 2.70 -11.94 22.65
N GLU A 119 3.95 -12.42 22.73
CA GLU A 119 5.08 -11.84 22.03
C GLU A 119 4.92 -11.95 20.51
N VAL A 120 4.60 -13.14 19.99
CA VAL A 120 4.38 -13.35 18.55
C VAL A 120 3.24 -12.47 18.04
N GLN A 121 2.15 -12.35 18.78
CA GLN A 121 1.03 -11.47 18.41
C GLN A 121 1.44 -9.99 18.40
N ARG A 122 2.26 -9.55 19.37
CA ARG A 122 2.77 -8.18 19.42
C ARG A 122 3.69 -7.90 18.23
N SER A 123 4.60 -8.82 17.93
CA SER A 123 5.52 -8.73 16.79
C SER A 123 4.76 -8.71 15.46
N LEU A 124 3.77 -9.59 15.29
CA LEU A 124 2.93 -9.60 14.09
C LEU A 124 2.24 -8.25 13.87
N LYS A 125 1.63 -7.67 14.91
CA LYS A 125 0.98 -6.35 14.79
C LYS A 125 1.99 -5.25 14.44
N LYS A 126 3.18 -5.30 15.02
CA LYS A 126 4.26 -4.34 14.76
C LYS A 126 4.72 -4.38 13.31
N GLU A 127 4.85 -5.58 12.73
CA GLU A 127 5.27 -5.78 11.33
C GLU A 127 4.14 -5.54 10.32
N MET A 128 2.88 -5.79 10.70
CA MET A 128 1.73 -5.59 9.81
C MET A 128 1.51 -4.11 9.48
N MET A 129 1.69 -3.21 10.45
CA MET A 129 1.53 -1.76 10.26
C MET A 129 2.43 -1.17 9.15
N PRO A 130 3.77 -1.36 9.15
CA PRO A 130 4.63 -0.86 8.09
C PRO A 130 4.37 -1.54 6.75
N LEU A 131 3.98 -2.84 6.74
CA LEU A 131 3.61 -3.54 5.52
C LEU A 131 2.37 -2.92 4.86
N GLU A 132 1.33 -2.61 5.64
CA GLU A 132 0.13 -1.94 5.16
C GLU A 132 0.43 -0.53 4.62
N LEU A 133 1.28 0.23 5.32
CA LEU A 133 1.72 1.54 4.88
C LEU A 133 2.54 1.48 3.58
N ALA A 134 3.45 0.51 3.46
CA ALA A 134 4.22 0.26 2.24
C ALA A 134 3.29 -0.13 1.08
N SER A 135 2.28 -0.96 1.33
CA SER A 135 1.26 -1.33 0.34
C SER A 135 0.44 -0.13 -0.13
N ALA A 136 0.00 0.73 0.79
CA ALA A 136 -0.69 1.97 0.46
C ALA A 136 0.20 2.93 -0.36
N SER A 137 1.47 3.06 0.04
CA SER A 137 2.46 3.87 -0.69
C SER A 137 2.69 3.36 -2.11
N LYS A 138 2.85 2.03 -2.28
CA LYS A 138 2.99 1.39 -3.58
C LYS A 138 1.77 1.66 -4.47
N LYS A 139 0.55 1.45 -3.95
CA LYS A 139 -0.70 1.70 -4.70
C LYS A 139 -0.79 3.16 -5.15
N LYS A 140 -0.37 4.10 -4.31
CA LYS A 140 -0.32 5.52 -4.66
C LYS A 140 0.69 5.78 -5.78
N ALA A 141 1.91 5.25 -5.67
CA ALA A 141 2.94 5.40 -6.70
C ALA A 141 2.51 4.77 -8.04
N GLU A 142 1.85 3.62 -8.00
CA GLU A 142 1.31 2.95 -9.20
C GLU A 142 0.20 3.79 -9.85
N ALA A 143 -0.72 4.34 -9.06
CA ALA A 143 -1.76 5.24 -9.57
C ALA A 143 -1.19 6.54 -10.17
N GLU A 144 -0.07 7.04 -9.65
CA GLU A 144 0.64 8.18 -10.23
C GLU A 144 1.34 7.79 -11.54
N LEU A 145 1.94 6.60 -11.60
CA LEU A 145 2.59 6.09 -12.82
C LEU A 145 1.58 5.90 -13.97
N GLN A 146 0.37 5.43 -13.68
CA GLN A 146 -0.72 5.27 -14.66
C GLN A 146 -1.20 6.60 -15.29
N LYS A 147 -0.77 7.76 -14.79
CA LYS A 147 -1.04 9.07 -15.42
C LYS A 147 -0.11 9.35 -16.61
N PHE A 148 1.00 8.63 -16.69
CA PHE A 148 1.98 8.76 -17.76
C PHE A 148 1.72 7.69 -18.82
N PRO A 149 2.04 7.97 -20.09
CA PRO A 149 1.98 6.96 -21.14
C PRO A 149 2.94 5.81 -20.82
N SER A 150 2.66 4.64 -21.39
CA SER A 150 3.58 3.50 -21.25
C SER A 150 4.92 3.79 -21.91
N CYS A 151 5.96 3.04 -21.53
CA CYS A 151 7.28 3.19 -22.14
C CYS A 151 7.24 2.86 -23.65
N GLU A 152 6.40 1.89 -24.03
CA GLU A 152 6.14 1.51 -25.41
C GLU A 152 5.51 2.66 -26.20
N GLU A 153 4.45 3.26 -25.67
CA GLU A 153 3.78 4.42 -26.27
C GLU A 153 4.76 5.60 -26.42
N LEU A 154 5.54 5.89 -25.37
CA LEU A 154 6.55 6.95 -25.41
C LEU A 154 7.59 6.69 -26.50
N THR A 155 8.02 5.44 -26.65
CA THR A 155 8.98 5.02 -27.68
C THR A 155 8.41 5.23 -29.09
N GLU A 156 7.14 4.91 -29.30
CA GLU A 156 6.45 5.15 -30.57
C GLU A 156 6.36 6.65 -30.90
N TRP A 157 5.99 7.48 -29.91
CA TRP A 157 5.89 8.94 -30.08
C TRP A 157 7.25 9.54 -30.43
N VAL A 158 8.30 9.12 -29.75
CA VAL A 158 9.67 9.53 -30.02
C VAL A 158 10.09 9.16 -31.45
N LYS A 159 9.86 7.91 -31.87
CA LYS A 159 10.13 7.46 -33.25
C LYS A 159 9.36 8.30 -34.27
N LEU A 160 8.10 8.66 -33.99
CA LEU A 160 7.30 9.52 -34.87
C LEU A 160 7.91 10.93 -35.00
N VAL A 161 8.29 11.54 -33.89
CA VAL A 161 8.91 12.88 -33.85
C VAL A 161 10.23 12.87 -34.64
N LEU A 162 11.08 11.85 -34.43
CA LEU A 162 12.33 11.70 -35.16
C LEU A 162 12.10 11.50 -36.66
N LYS A 163 11.12 10.67 -37.06
CA LYS A 163 10.77 10.51 -38.48
C LYS A 163 10.33 11.81 -39.15
N MET A 164 9.67 12.71 -38.42
CA MET A 164 9.24 14.01 -38.95
C MET A 164 10.38 15.03 -39.02
N THR A 165 11.24 15.04 -38.02
CA THR A 165 12.24 16.12 -37.84
C THR A 165 13.64 15.75 -38.30
N SER A 166 13.96 14.45 -38.34
CA SER A 166 15.24 13.88 -38.75
C SER A 166 15.01 12.54 -39.48
N PRO A 167 14.44 12.55 -40.70
CA PRO A 167 14.09 11.31 -41.42
C PRO A 167 15.27 10.39 -41.75
N SER A 168 16.49 10.95 -41.75
CA SER A 168 17.73 10.22 -42.02
C SER A 168 18.33 9.53 -40.79
N ALA A 169 17.76 9.72 -39.60
CA ALA A 169 18.23 9.08 -38.38
C ALA A 169 17.81 7.61 -38.36
N GLU A 170 18.75 6.70 -38.13
CA GLU A 170 18.48 5.28 -37.96
C GLU A 170 17.95 5.03 -36.53
N THR A 171 16.69 4.61 -36.41
CA THR A 171 15.97 4.50 -35.13
C THR A 171 15.38 3.12 -34.85
N THR A 172 15.64 2.14 -35.71
CA THR A 172 14.98 0.81 -35.69
C THR A 172 15.41 -0.03 -34.50
N ASP A 173 16.69 -0.03 -34.14
CA ASP A 173 17.28 -0.94 -33.15
C ASP A 173 17.73 -0.24 -31.85
N LEU A 174 17.32 1.01 -31.65
CA LEU A 174 17.67 1.78 -30.45
C LEU A 174 16.70 1.49 -29.31
N ASP A 175 17.25 1.40 -28.09
CA ASP A 175 16.46 1.30 -26.86
C ASP A 175 15.78 2.64 -26.53
N ALA A 176 14.75 2.60 -25.67
CA ALA A 176 13.96 3.77 -25.31
C ALA A 176 14.81 4.92 -24.75
N LYS A 177 15.87 4.60 -23.98
CA LYS A 177 16.77 5.59 -23.40
C LYS A 177 17.60 6.31 -24.46
N SER A 178 18.18 5.57 -25.41
CA SER A 178 18.95 6.18 -26.51
C SER A 178 18.05 7.01 -27.43
N LEU A 179 16.84 6.53 -27.71
CA LEU A 179 15.85 7.25 -28.50
C LEU A 179 15.45 8.59 -27.85
N LEU A 180 15.21 8.59 -26.54
CA LEU A 180 14.91 9.81 -25.78
C LEU A 180 16.08 10.78 -25.77
N ALA A 181 17.32 10.28 -25.69
CA ALA A 181 18.51 11.12 -25.76
C ALA A 181 18.71 11.80 -27.13
N MET A 182 18.26 11.17 -28.21
CA MET A 182 18.31 11.74 -29.56
C MET A 182 17.23 12.82 -29.79
N VAL A 183 16.09 12.74 -29.09
CA VAL A 183 15.04 13.74 -29.22
C VAL A 183 15.38 14.98 -28.40
N THR A 184 15.46 16.11 -29.09
CA THR A 184 15.59 17.41 -28.43
C THR A 184 14.21 18.06 -28.28
N VAL A 185 14.10 19.01 -27.34
CA VAL A 185 12.90 19.84 -27.16
C VAL A 185 12.53 20.58 -28.45
N ASN A 186 13.52 20.98 -29.25
CA ASN A 186 13.30 21.61 -30.56
C ASN A 186 12.62 20.66 -31.55
N ASN A 187 12.98 19.37 -31.54
CA ASN A 187 12.33 18.36 -32.38
C ASN A 187 10.84 18.25 -32.02
N ILE A 188 10.53 18.24 -30.72
CA ILE A 188 9.14 18.18 -30.22
C ILE A 188 8.34 19.40 -30.67
N HIS A 189 8.87 20.61 -30.44
CA HIS A 189 8.17 21.84 -30.84
C HIS A 189 7.95 21.93 -32.35
N ARG A 190 8.94 21.54 -33.16
CA ARG A 190 8.81 21.52 -34.62
C ARG A 190 7.72 20.54 -35.05
N ALA A 191 7.71 19.31 -34.51
CA ALA A 191 6.70 18.31 -34.83
C ALA A 191 5.29 18.77 -34.41
N GLN A 192 5.17 19.39 -33.23
CA GLN A 192 3.90 19.93 -32.74
C GLN A 192 3.36 21.05 -33.65
N GLU A 193 4.22 22.00 -34.04
CA GLU A 193 3.83 23.11 -34.90
C GLU A 193 3.45 22.65 -36.31
N GLU A 194 4.14 21.65 -36.87
CA GLU A 194 3.78 21.04 -38.13
C GLU A 194 2.40 20.36 -38.06
N LYS A 195 2.14 19.57 -37.02
CA LYS A 195 0.82 18.94 -36.81
C LYS A 195 -0.28 19.96 -36.58
N ARG A 196 -0.01 21.04 -35.84
CA ARG A 196 -0.97 22.13 -35.64
C ARG A 196 -1.34 22.81 -36.95
N ARG A 197 -0.35 23.13 -37.79
CA ARG A 197 -0.58 23.72 -39.11
C ARG A 197 -1.40 22.81 -40.01
N GLU A 198 -1.11 21.52 -40.04
CA GLU A 198 -1.86 20.54 -40.83
C GLU A 198 -3.31 20.42 -40.34
N LEU A 199 -3.53 20.38 -39.02
CA LEU A 199 -4.87 20.32 -38.43
C LEU A 199 -5.69 21.56 -38.81
N THR A 200 -5.12 22.77 -38.64
CA THR A 200 -5.79 24.02 -39.05
C THR A 200 -6.11 24.05 -40.56
N ARG A 201 -5.23 23.49 -41.39
CA ARG A 201 -5.48 23.36 -42.83
C ARG A 201 -6.66 22.43 -43.09
N MET A 202 -6.69 21.25 -42.46
CA MET A 202 -7.79 20.29 -42.59
C MET A 202 -9.12 20.87 -42.12
N GLU A 203 -9.15 21.56 -40.98
CA GLU A 203 -10.35 22.24 -40.47
C GLU A 203 -10.91 23.25 -41.47
N LYS A 204 -10.04 24.08 -42.07
CA LYS A 204 -10.45 25.04 -43.11
C LYS A 204 -11.04 24.34 -44.33
N MET A 205 -10.46 23.22 -44.77
CA MET A 205 -11.01 22.44 -45.89
C MET A 205 -12.39 21.86 -45.55
N VAL A 206 -12.56 21.32 -44.34
CA VAL A 206 -13.85 20.78 -43.87
C VAL A 206 -14.91 21.88 -43.77
N ALA A 207 -14.57 23.05 -43.22
CA ALA A 207 -15.48 24.19 -43.13
C ALA A 207 -15.88 24.70 -44.52
N ASN A 208 -14.91 24.84 -45.44
CA ASN A 208 -15.17 25.26 -46.80
C ASN A 208 -16.10 24.27 -47.51
N LYS A 209 -15.83 22.96 -47.41
CA LYS A 209 -16.68 21.90 -47.98
C LYS A 209 -18.12 21.99 -47.47
N LYS A 210 -18.32 22.12 -46.15
CA LYS A 210 -19.65 22.30 -45.54
C LYS A 210 -20.35 23.57 -46.06
N SER A 211 -19.62 24.68 -46.21
CA SER A 211 -20.20 25.93 -46.73
C SER A 211 -20.65 25.80 -48.19
N ILE A 212 -19.85 25.13 -49.03
CA ILE A 212 -20.18 24.84 -50.44
C ILE A 212 -21.42 23.94 -50.52
N GLU A 213 -21.51 22.91 -49.68
CA GLU A 213 -22.68 22.02 -49.63
C GLU A 213 -23.95 22.77 -49.21
N LEU A 214 -23.88 23.63 -48.19
CA LEU A 214 -25.00 24.49 -47.76
C LEU A 214 -25.44 25.46 -48.87
N LEU A 215 -24.49 26.06 -49.60
CA LEU A 215 -24.79 26.94 -50.72
C LEU A 215 -25.46 26.16 -51.88
N LYS A 216 -24.98 24.95 -52.19
CA LYS A 216 -25.62 24.07 -53.18
C LYS A 216 -27.06 23.75 -52.76
N TYR A 217 -27.28 23.32 -51.52
CA TYR A 217 -28.60 23.03 -50.97
C TYR A 217 -29.55 24.24 -51.00
N LYS A 218 -29.10 25.43 -50.57
CA LYS A 218 -29.91 26.67 -50.60
C LYS A 218 -30.18 27.19 -52.03
N SER A 219 -29.27 26.93 -52.97
CA SER A 219 -29.42 27.38 -54.36
C SER A 219 -30.38 26.50 -55.18
N ALA A 220 -30.56 25.23 -54.83
CA ALA A 220 -31.46 24.30 -55.51
C ALA A 220 -32.95 24.74 -55.50
N PRO A 221 -33.58 25.08 -54.36
CA PRO A 221 -34.96 25.56 -54.32
C PRO A 221 -35.10 26.94 -54.97
N ARG A 222 -34.08 27.81 -54.88
CA ARG A 222 -34.08 29.12 -55.55
C ARG A 222 -34.06 29.01 -57.08
N LYS A 223 -33.33 28.05 -57.65
CA LYS A 223 -33.35 27.74 -59.08
C LYS A 223 -34.73 27.22 -59.52
N GLN A 224 -35.35 26.37 -58.72
CA GLN A 224 -36.69 25.82 -58.99
C GLN A 224 -37.81 26.87 -58.85
N GLN A 225 -37.72 27.80 -57.90
CA GLN A 225 -38.66 28.93 -57.80
C GLN A 225 -38.50 29.92 -58.97
N ARG A 226 -37.27 30.20 -59.40
CA ARG A 226 -37.00 31.05 -60.58
C ARG A 226 -37.54 30.43 -61.86
N SER A 227 -37.41 29.12 -62.07
CA SER A 227 -38.00 28.45 -63.23
C SER A 227 -39.53 28.52 -63.21
N LYS A 228 -40.18 28.20 -62.07
CA LYS A 228 -41.63 28.33 -61.90
C LYS A 228 -42.15 29.75 -62.19
N ARG A 229 -41.45 30.80 -61.72
CA ARG A 229 -41.80 32.20 -62.02
C ARG A 229 -41.63 32.54 -63.50
N LYS A 230 -40.59 32.04 -64.17
CA LYS A 230 -40.41 32.21 -65.62
C LYS A 230 -41.51 31.52 -66.42
N THR A 231 -41.90 30.30 -66.05
CA THR A 231 -43.01 29.58 -66.68
C THR A 231 -44.34 30.31 -66.47
N ARG A 232 -44.65 30.75 -65.24
CA ARG A 232 -45.83 31.59 -64.98
C ARG A 232 -45.85 32.86 -65.83
N ARG A 233 -44.73 33.58 -65.94
CA ARG A 233 -44.62 34.78 -66.79
C ARG A 233 -44.80 34.49 -68.28
N ARG A 234 -44.32 33.35 -68.78
CA ARG A 234 -44.57 32.92 -70.17
C ARG A 234 -46.04 32.56 -70.39
N ASN A 235 -46.67 31.91 -69.42
CA ASN A 235 -48.07 31.50 -69.52
C ASN A 235 -49.07 32.66 -69.26
N CYS A 236 -48.64 33.76 -68.66
CA CYS A 236 -49.44 35.00 -68.54
C CYS A 236 -49.26 35.97 -69.71
N LYS A 237 -48.33 35.71 -70.65
CA LYS A 237 -48.19 36.53 -71.86
C LYS A 237 -49.39 36.47 -72.82
N PRO A 238 -50.12 35.36 -73.02
CA PRO A 238 -51.29 35.36 -73.89
C PRO A 238 -52.53 36.05 -73.27
N LEU A 239 -52.54 36.29 -71.95
CA LEU A 239 -53.69 36.92 -71.26
C LEU A 239 -53.68 38.45 -71.32
N LYS A 240 -52.57 39.09 -71.70
CA LYS A 240 -52.55 40.53 -71.96
C LYS A 240 -53.04 40.92 -73.34
N ASP A 241 -53.07 39.97 -74.27
CA ASP A 241 -53.53 40.20 -75.65
C ASP A 241 -55.05 39.94 -75.81
N GLN A 242 -55.77 39.55 -74.73
CA GLN A 242 -57.22 39.33 -74.75
C GLN A 242 -58.05 40.27 -73.84
N CYS A 243 -57.43 41.13 -73.02
CA CYS A 243 -58.14 42.13 -72.20
C CYS A 243 -57.92 43.57 -72.71
N GLY A 244 -57.89 43.76 -74.03
CA GLY A 244 -57.78 45.08 -74.67
C GLY A 244 -58.88 45.35 -75.71
N ALA A 245 -59.90 44.50 -75.82
CA ALA A 245 -60.94 44.62 -76.83
C ALA A 245 -62.33 44.42 -76.22
N GLU A 246 -62.68 45.22 -75.20
CA GLU A 246 -64.08 45.42 -74.80
C GLU A 246 -64.14 46.65 -73.90
N GLY A 247 -64.44 47.80 -74.51
CA GLY A 247 -64.57 49.05 -73.78
C GLY A 247 -64.27 50.29 -74.61
N LYS A 248 -65.13 50.58 -75.58
CA LYS A 248 -65.83 51.88 -75.73
C LYS A 248 -66.54 51.96 -77.08
N GLU A 249 -67.86 51.86 -76.99
CA GLU A 249 -68.81 52.30 -78.00
C GLU A 249 -68.58 53.76 -78.41
N GLY A 250 -68.91 54.03 -79.67
CA GLY A 250 -69.75 55.17 -80.06
C GLY A 250 -69.33 56.56 -79.62
N GLN A 251 -68.66 57.29 -80.52
CA GLN A 251 -68.92 58.72 -80.75
C GLN A 251 -68.23 59.22 -82.03
N LYS A 252 -68.95 60.09 -82.76
CA LYS A 252 -68.60 60.86 -83.98
C LYS A 252 -69.00 60.14 -85.29
N LEU A 253 -70.05 60.49 -86.05
CA LEU A 253 -70.70 61.78 -86.39
C LEU A 253 -69.73 62.92 -86.77
N LEU A 254 -69.97 63.47 -87.97
CA LEU A 254 -69.34 64.61 -88.69
C LEU A 254 -68.00 64.28 -89.38
N ASN A 255 -67.77 64.53 -90.69
CA ASN A 255 -68.28 65.51 -91.68
C ASN A 255 -67.84 65.03 -93.09
N PRO A 256 -68.18 65.71 -94.22
CA PRO A 256 -69.29 66.61 -94.55
C PRO A 256 -70.26 66.03 -95.60
#